data_AF-A0A1W9RP37-F1
#
_entry.id   AF-A0A1W9RP37-F1
#
_cell.length_a   1.000
_cell.length_b   1.000
_cell.length_c   1.000
_cell.angle_alpha   90.00
_cell.angle_beta   90.00
_cell.angle_gamma   90.00
#
_symmetry.space_group_name_H-M   'P 1'
#
loop_
_entity.id
_entity.type
_entity.pdbx_description
1 polymer ?
#
loop_
_entity_poly.entity_id
_entity_poly.type
_entity_poly.pdbx_seq_one_letter_code
_entity_poly.pdbx_strand_id
1 'polypeptide(L)'
;MHSRVFVLLAKDNIFNENYGYPIADEIVNQIPEADFCGQGDLEKDIKWFKKVYGEDTVGDREEFSIKDNDVIVGYKLNAEVFKKSLEKNFTEILKKVTKVLLKKDDDIFKKAQLIEEISFIVNPGGFYFYIDGYGVMSEVDLVLYALEDFKEYYIIDTFDYHF
;
A
#
# COMPACT_ATOMS: atom_id res chain seq x y z
N MET A 1 15.93 -6.11 8.03
CA MET A 1 15.19 -5.38 6.97
C MET A 1 13.96 -4.87 7.68
N HIS A 2 13.80 -3.55 7.83
CA HIS A 2 12.67 -3.00 8.59
C HIS A 2 11.45 -2.97 7.68
N SER A 3 10.38 -3.63 8.06
CA SER A 3 9.20 -3.69 7.20
C SER A 3 8.40 -2.40 7.32
N ARG A 4 7.70 -2.00 6.26
CA ARG A 4 6.95 -0.72 6.23
C ARG A 4 5.51 -0.93 5.84
N VAL A 5 4.64 -0.20 6.51
CA VAL A 5 3.31 0.12 5.99
C VAL A 5 3.37 1.53 5.42
N PHE A 6 3.04 1.70 4.14
CA PHE A 6 2.89 3.01 3.50
C PHE A 6 1.42 3.43 3.53
N VAL A 7 1.14 4.63 4.03
CA VAL A 7 -0.22 5.18 4.11
C VAL A 7 -0.52 5.97 2.85
N LEU A 8 -1.47 5.47 2.05
CA LEU A 8 -1.93 6.07 0.82
C LEU A 8 -3.28 6.77 1.04
N LEU A 9 -3.31 8.05 0.73
CA LEU A 9 -4.52 8.87 0.81
C LEU A 9 -4.92 9.36 -0.58
N ALA A 10 -6.17 9.11 -0.97
CA ALA A 10 -6.73 9.66 -2.19
C ALA A 10 -6.93 11.18 -2.03
N LYS A 11 -6.61 11.96 -3.06
CA LYS A 11 -6.73 13.43 -3.06
C LYS A 11 -8.11 13.91 -2.63
N ASP A 12 -9.16 13.25 -3.11
CA ASP A 12 -10.54 13.61 -2.81
C ASP A 12 -10.87 13.43 -1.32
N ASN A 13 -10.15 12.57 -0.61
CA ASN A 13 -10.35 12.31 0.81
C ASN A 13 -9.54 13.25 1.70
N ILE A 14 -8.52 13.93 1.18
CA ILE A 14 -7.72 14.93 1.92
C ILE A 14 -8.60 16.04 2.51
N PHE A 15 -9.67 16.42 1.81
CA PHE A 15 -10.57 17.49 2.21
C PHE A 15 -11.86 17.00 2.87
N ASN A 16 -11.98 15.70 3.15
CA ASN A 16 -13.18 15.12 3.74
C ASN A 16 -13.21 15.39 5.25
N GLU A 17 -14.30 15.99 5.75
CA GLU A 17 -14.48 16.30 7.17
C GLU A 17 -14.53 15.07 8.08
N ASN A 18 -14.76 13.89 7.51
CA ASN A 18 -14.74 12.60 8.22
C ASN A 18 -13.41 11.86 8.06
N TYR A 19 -12.39 12.47 7.45
CA TYR A 19 -11.08 11.86 7.37
C TYR A 19 -10.47 11.72 8.76
N GLY A 20 -10.39 10.48 9.26
CA GLY A 20 -9.64 10.15 10.46
C GLY A 20 -8.21 9.83 10.06
N TYR A 21 -7.23 10.52 10.65
CA TYR A 21 -5.84 10.11 10.52
C TYR A 21 -5.71 8.67 11.03
N PRO A 22 -5.10 7.75 10.26
CA PRO A 22 -5.07 6.36 10.65
C PRO A 22 -4.31 6.16 11.96
N ILE A 23 -4.86 5.32 12.83
CA ILE A 23 -4.23 4.95 14.10
C ILE A 23 -3.25 3.81 13.81
N ALA A 24 -1.96 4.02 14.10
CA ALA A 24 -0.88 3.11 13.75
C ALA A 24 -1.12 1.66 14.21
N ASP A 25 -1.54 1.49 15.47
CA ASP A 25 -1.82 0.18 16.06
C ASP A 25 -2.98 -0.54 15.33
N GLU A 26 -4.00 0.19 14.88
CA GLU A 26 -5.14 -0.39 14.16
C GLU A 26 -4.75 -0.86 12.75
N ILE A 27 -3.82 -0.14 12.11
CA ILE A 27 -3.25 -0.56 10.82
C ILE A 27 -2.42 -1.83 11.01
N VAL A 28 -1.48 -1.84 11.95
CA VAL A 28 -0.54 -2.96 12.07
C VAL A 28 -1.25 -4.22 12.58
N ASN A 29 -2.28 -4.09 13.42
CA ASN A 29 -3.10 -5.23 13.85
C ASN A 29 -3.87 -5.94 12.71
N GLN A 30 -3.98 -5.32 11.53
CA GLN A 30 -4.53 -5.98 10.33
C GLN A 30 -3.51 -6.87 9.62
N ILE A 31 -2.23 -6.79 9.98
CA ILE A 31 -1.16 -7.62 9.45
C ILE A 31 -0.94 -8.79 10.43
N PRO A 32 -1.22 -10.04 10.02
CA PRO A 32 -1.08 -11.19 10.91
C PRO A 32 0.35 -11.32 11.44
N GLU A 33 0.49 -11.54 12.75
CA GLU A 33 1.77 -11.79 13.43
C GLU A 33 2.75 -10.59 13.42
N ALA A 34 2.31 -9.39 13.00
CA ALA A 34 3.15 -8.19 13.01
C ALA A 34 3.12 -7.47 14.36
N ASP A 35 4.30 -7.08 14.85
CA ASP A 35 4.48 -6.21 16.02
C ASP A 35 4.79 -4.76 15.57
N PHE A 36 3.98 -3.81 16.03
CA PHE A 36 4.21 -2.38 15.76
C PHE A 36 5.45 -1.86 16.49
N CYS A 37 6.33 -1.17 15.76
CA CYS A 37 7.59 -0.67 16.28
C CYS A 37 7.66 0.85 16.41
N GLY A 38 6.76 1.58 15.73
CA GLY A 38 6.70 3.04 15.77
C GLY A 38 6.36 3.66 14.42
N GLN A 39 6.07 4.96 14.44
CA GLN A 39 5.92 5.75 13.23
C GLN A 39 7.28 5.89 12.52
N GLY A 40 7.25 5.80 11.20
CA GLY A 40 8.41 5.93 10.34
C GLY A 40 8.88 7.37 10.14
N ASP A 41 9.99 7.51 9.42
CA ASP A 41 10.47 8.80 8.93
C ASP A 41 10.06 8.88 7.46
N LEU A 42 8.98 9.61 7.18
CA LEU A 42 8.38 9.68 5.85
C LEU A 42 9.42 10.06 4.78
N GLU A 43 10.28 11.06 5.01
CA GLU A 43 11.25 11.48 3.98
C GLU A 43 12.28 10.39 3.70
N LYS A 44 12.76 9.72 4.74
CA LYS A 44 13.69 8.59 4.61
C LYS A 44 13.02 7.39 3.93
N ASP A 45 11.78 7.10 4.28
CA ASP A 45 11.03 5.97 3.75
C ASP A 45 10.62 6.22 2.30
N ILE A 46 10.35 7.46 1.88
CA ILE A 46 10.17 7.82 0.46
C ILE A 46 11.45 7.57 -0.35
N LYS A 47 12.62 7.93 0.19
CA LYS A 47 13.91 7.61 -0.49
C LYS A 47 14.06 6.10 -0.66
N TRP A 48 13.63 5.32 0.32
CA TRP A 48 13.65 3.87 0.20
C TRP A 48 12.62 3.34 -0.80
N PHE A 49 11.40 3.86 -0.77
CA PHE A 49 10.33 3.53 -1.70
C PHE A 49 10.78 3.75 -3.16
N LYS A 50 11.38 4.92 -3.46
CA LYS A 50 11.96 5.22 -4.77
C LYS A 50 13.07 4.25 -5.17
N LYS A 51 13.93 3.83 -4.23
CA LYS A 51 14.97 2.84 -4.52
C LYS A 51 14.39 1.45 -4.86
N VAL A 52 13.28 1.07 -4.25
CA VAL A 52 12.64 -0.24 -4.45
C VAL A 52 11.77 -0.25 -5.72
N TYR A 53 10.97 0.79 -5.92
CA TYR A 53 9.98 0.83 -7.00
C TYR A 53 10.39 1.71 -8.20
N GLY A 54 11.44 2.51 -8.08
CA GLY A 54 11.95 3.40 -9.12
C GLY A 54 11.77 4.89 -8.76
N GLU A 55 12.73 5.72 -9.15
CA GLU A 55 12.77 7.15 -8.79
C GLU A 55 11.52 7.94 -9.22
N ASP A 56 10.94 7.57 -10.37
CA ASP A 56 9.78 8.24 -10.96
C ASP A 56 8.43 7.84 -10.33
N THR A 57 8.44 6.91 -9.35
CA THR A 57 7.21 6.45 -8.69
C THR A 57 6.63 7.47 -7.72
N VAL A 58 7.43 8.41 -7.23
CA VAL A 58 7.00 9.42 -6.27
C VAL A 58 7.46 10.80 -6.73
N GLY A 59 6.50 11.70 -6.89
CA GLY A 59 6.69 13.08 -7.30
C GLY A 59 7.06 14.02 -6.14
N ASP A 60 6.68 15.28 -6.31
CA ASP A 60 7.01 16.35 -5.37
C ASP A 60 6.26 16.25 -4.04
N ARG A 61 6.85 16.87 -3.02
CA ARG A 61 6.27 17.05 -1.70
C ARG A 61 5.22 18.16 -1.77
N GLU A 62 4.00 17.86 -1.32
CA GLU A 62 2.89 18.80 -1.22
C GLU A 62 2.44 18.91 0.25
N GLU A 63 1.92 20.08 0.62
CA GLU A 63 1.35 20.34 1.94
C GLU A 63 -0.16 20.57 1.79
N PHE A 64 -0.92 19.88 2.64
CA PHE A 64 -2.37 19.93 2.66
C PHE A 64 -2.82 20.49 3.99
N SER A 65 -3.45 21.67 3.96
CA SER A 65 -4.16 22.19 5.13
C SER A 65 -5.45 21.40 5.32
N ILE A 66 -5.56 20.74 6.47
CA ILE A 66 -6.78 20.07 6.90
C ILE A 66 -7.53 20.95 7.91
N LYS A 67 -8.73 20.51 8.31
CA LYS A 67 -9.55 21.20 9.31
C LYS A 67 -8.77 21.31 10.63
N ASP A 68 -9.06 22.35 11.42
CA ASP A 68 -8.38 22.66 12.69
C ASP A 68 -6.92 23.19 12.57
N ASN A 69 -6.53 23.67 11.38
CA ASN A 69 -5.19 24.21 11.06
C ASN A 69 -4.05 23.18 11.10
N ASP A 70 -4.36 21.89 11.13
CA ASP A 70 -3.35 20.86 10.95
C ASP A 70 -2.89 20.83 9.48
N VAL A 71 -1.63 20.45 9.28
CA VAL A 71 -1.01 20.34 7.96
C VAL A 71 -0.50 18.92 7.78
N ILE A 72 -1.00 18.24 6.77
CA ILE A 72 -0.48 16.95 6.34
C ILE A 72 0.52 17.20 5.21
N VAL A 73 1.65 16.52 5.30
CA VAL A 73 2.65 16.49 4.23
C VAL A 73 2.45 15.20 3.44
N GLY A 74 2.33 15.30 2.13
CA GLY A 74 2.20 14.13 1.26
C GLY A 74 3.16 14.18 0.10
N TYR A 75 3.55 13.01 -0.40
CA TYR A 75 4.30 12.86 -1.63
C TYR A 75 3.42 12.22 -2.69
N LYS A 76 3.30 12.88 -3.84
CA LYS A 76 2.41 12.41 -4.91
C LYS A 76 2.89 11.06 -5.45
N LEU A 77 2.02 10.06 -5.45
CA LEU A 77 2.30 8.76 -6.02
C LEU A 77 2.01 8.79 -7.54
N ASN A 78 3.00 8.47 -8.35
CA ASN A 78 2.80 8.20 -9.76
C ASN A 78 2.25 6.77 -9.92
N ALA A 79 0.93 6.66 -9.83
CA ALA A 79 0.18 5.42 -9.89
C ALA A 79 0.57 4.52 -11.07
N GLU A 80 0.73 5.08 -12.28
CA GLU A 80 1.04 4.30 -13.48
C GLU A 80 2.44 3.67 -13.39
N VAL A 81 3.45 4.45 -12.98
CA VAL A 81 4.82 3.95 -12.84
C VAL A 81 4.90 2.95 -11.69
N PHE A 82 4.24 3.23 -10.58
CA PHE A 82 4.20 2.32 -9.43
C PHE A 82 3.55 0.98 -9.79
N LYS A 83 2.41 0.98 -10.49
CA LYS A 83 1.77 -0.25 -11.00
C LYS A 83 2.72 -1.07 -11.86
N LYS A 84 3.34 -0.45 -12.86
CA LYS A 84 4.29 -1.13 -13.75
C LYS A 84 5.47 -1.73 -12.97
N SER A 85 5.94 -1.03 -11.95
CA SER A 85 7.03 -1.49 -11.09
C SER A 85 6.65 -2.72 -10.27
N LEU A 86 5.48 -2.67 -9.64
CA LEU A 86 4.94 -3.82 -8.91
C LEU A 86 4.71 -5.02 -9.84
N GLU A 87 4.04 -4.82 -10.98
CA GLU A 87 3.81 -5.87 -11.97
C GLU A 87 5.13 -6.51 -12.42
N LYS A 88 6.18 -5.71 -12.63
CA LYS A 88 7.52 -6.19 -12.97
C LYS A 88 8.14 -7.02 -11.83
N ASN A 89 8.09 -6.52 -10.60
CA ASN A 89 8.68 -7.19 -9.43
C ASN A 89 7.99 -8.53 -9.14
N PHE A 90 6.68 -8.61 -9.39
CA PHE A 90 5.87 -9.80 -9.12
C PHE A 90 5.54 -10.61 -10.38
N THR A 91 6.10 -10.30 -11.55
CA THR A 91 5.70 -10.90 -12.84
C THR A 91 5.65 -12.43 -12.81
N GLU A 92 6.65 -13.10 -12.22
CA GLU A 92 6.69 -14.56 -12.14
C GLU A 92 5.68 -15.14 -11.16
N ILE A 93 5.46 -14.45 -10.03
CA ILE A 93 4.47 -14.80 -9.03
C ILE A 93 3.08 -14.63 -9.63
N LEU A 94 2.77 -13.48 -10.21
CA LEU A 94 1.51 -13.18 -10.92
C LEU A 94 1.22 -14.24 -11.99
N LYS A 95 2.20 -14.61 -12.82
CA LYS A 95 2.02 -15.67 -13.83
C LYS A 95 1.63 -17.02 -13.21
N LYS A 96 2.24 -17.40 -12.09
CA LYS A 96 1.93 -18.65 -11.39
C LYS A 96 0.55 -18.58 -10.72
N VAL A 97 0.25 -17.48 -10.03
CA VAL A 97 -1.02 -17.24 -9.33
C VAL A 97 -2.19 -17.18 -10.31
N THR A 98 -2.08 -16.38 -11.37
CA THR A 98 -3.09 -16.30 -12.43
C THR A 98 -3.35 -17.65 -13.08
N LYS A 99 -2.32 -18.48 -13.31
CA LYS A 99 -2.49 -19.84 -13.84
C LYS A 99 -3.22 -20.78 -12.87
N VAL A 100 -3.07 -20.60 -11.57
CA VAL A 100 -3.78 -21.37 -10.54
C VAL A 100 -5.23 -20.88 -10.42
N LEU A 101 -5.45 -19.56 -10.41
CA LEU A 101 -6.78 -18.93 -10.34
C LEU A 101 -7.64 -19.24 -11.57
N LEU A 102 -7.07 -19.14 -12.78
CA LEU A 102 -7.78 -19.47 -14.03
C LEU A 102 -8.15 -20.95 -14.16
N LYS A 103 -7.58 -21.83 -13.33
CA LYS A 103 -7.95 -23.26 -13.27
C LYS A 103 -9.08 -23.56 -12.27
N LYS A 104 -9.41 -22.63 -11.38
CA LYS A 104 -10.38 -22.83 -10.30
C LYS A 104 -11.48 -21.78 -10.38
N ASP A 105 -12.62 -22.15 -10.98
CA ASP A 105 -13.94 -21.50 -10.91
C ASP A 105 -14.05 -20.00 -11.26
N ASP A 106 -15.24 -19.57 -11.67
CA ASP A 106 -15.57 -18.16 -11.90
C ASP A 106 -15.95 -17.38 -10.62
N ASP A 107 -15.87 -18.04 -9.46
CA ASP A 107 -16.26 -17.45 -8.16
C ASP A 107 -15.22 -16.41 -7.67
N ILE A 108 -15.63 -15.15 -7.70
CA ILE A 108 -14.81 -13.98 -7.32
C ILE A 108 -14.38 -14.02 -5.85
N PHE A 109 -15.24 -14.51 -4.94
CA PHE A 109 -14.93 -14.56 -3.50
C PHE A 109 -13.82 -15.56 -3.19
N LYS A 110 -13.86 -16.74 -3.82
CA LYS A 110 -12.80 -17.75 -3.67
C LYS A 110 -11.48 -17.30 -4.27
N LYS A 111 -11.51 -16.48 -5.33
CA LYS A 111 -10.30 -15.88 -5.90
C LYS A 111 -9.64 -14.90 -4.93
N ALA A 112 -10.43 -14.07 -4.24
CA ALA A 112 -9.94 -13.13 -3.24
C ALA A 112 -9.25 -13.84 -2.06
N GLN A 113 -9.91 -14.84 -1.46
CA GLN A 113 -9.31 -15.63 -0.38
C GLN A 113 -8.00 -16.33 -0.80
N LEU A 114 -7.97 -16.94 -1.99
CA LEU A 114 -6.76 -17.62 -2.45
C LEU A 114 -5.61 -16.64 -2.71
N ILE A 115 -5.92 -15.42 -3.14
CA ILE A 115 -4.92 -14.38 -3.36
C ILE A 115 -4.32 -13.93 -2.02
N GLU A 116 -5.16 -13.69 -1.01
CA GLU A 116 -4.72 -13.36 0.35
C GLU A 116 -3.80 -14.44 0.94
N GLU A 117 -4.17 -15.73 0.79
CA GLU A 117 -3.33 -16.86 1.22
C GLU A 117 -1.98 -16.90 0.50
N ILE A 118 -1.96 -16.63 -0.81
CA ILE A 118 -0.72 -16.65 -1.60
C ILE A 118 0.16 -15.43 -1.28
N SER A 119 -0.47 -14.27 -1.14
CA SER A 119 0.14 -13.00 -0.76
C SER A 119 0.96 -13.17 0.52
N PHE A 120 0.37 -13.78 1.55
CA PHE A 120 1.05 -14.08 2.82
C PHE A 120 2.23 -15.05 2.66
N ILE A 121 2.04 -16.15 1.91
CA ILE A 121 3.10 -17.16 1.72
C ILE A 121 4.29 -16.61 0.91
N VAL A 122 4.01 -15.78 -0.09
CA VAL A 122 5.00 -15.32 -1.05
C VAL A 122 5.79 -14.12 -0.53
N ASN A 123 5.19 -13.29 0.31
CA ASN A 123 5.84 -12.09 0.81
C ASN A 123 5.59 -11.83 2.32
N PRO A 124 5.93 -12.78 3.21
CA PRO A 124 5.73 -12.63 4.67
C PRO A 124 6.66 -11.59 5.31
N GLY A 125 7.35 -10.77 4.53
CA GLY A 125 8.29 -9.72 4.97
C GLY A 125 8.24 -8.48 4.08
N GLY A 126 7.23 -8.39 3.23
CA GLY A 126 7.08 -7.36 2.22
C GLY A 126 6.64 -6.01 2.74
N PHE A 127 6.42 -5.07 1.83
CA PHE A 127 5.69 -3.86 2.20
C PHE A 127 4.19 -4.10 2.23
N TYR A 128 3.55 -3.36 3.12
CA TYR A 128 2.10 -3.23 3.15
C TYR A 128 1.71 -1.79 2.82
N PHE A 129 0.47 -1.63 2.39
CA PHE A 129 -0.12 -0.36 2.01
C PHE A 129 -1.46 -0.23 2.71
N TYR A 130 -1.62 0.81 3.50
CA TYR A 130 -2.94 1.21 3.96
C TYR A 130 -3.55 2.15 2.92
N ILE A 131 -4.71 1.79 2.38
CA ILE A 131 -5.46 2.66 1.47
C ILE A 131 -6.79 3.01 2.14
N ASP A 132 -7.06 4.30 2.31
CA ASP A 132 -8.32 4.76 2.89
C ASP A 132 -9.54 4.25 2.09
N GLY A 133 -10.52 3.69 2.81
CA GLY A 133 -11.69 3.01 2.23
C GLY A 133 -11.48 1.56 1.76
N TYR A 134 -10.23 1.07 1.73
CA TYR A 134 -9.90 -0.31 1.31
C TYR A 134 -9.22 -1.13 2.41
N GLY A 135 -8.49 -0.49 3.33
CA GLY A 135 -7.77 -1.17 4.42
C GLY A 135 -6.31 -1.48 4.08
N VAL A 136 -5.69 -2.37 4.85
CA VAL A 136 -4.30 -2.80 4.64
C VAL A 136 -4.21 -3.88 3.56
N MET A 137 -3.29 -3.70 2.63
CA MET A 137 -3.04 -4.61 1.51
C MET A 137 -1.55 -4.88 1.36
N SER A 138 -1.18 -6.11 0.99
CA SER A 138 0.20 -6.39 0.61
C SER A 138 0.51 -5.84 -0.78
N GLU A 139 1.79 -5.83 -1.16
CA GLU A 139 2.21 -5.58 -2.55
C GLU A 139 1.50 -6.46 -3.59
N VAL A 140 1.25 -7.73 -3.27
CA VAL A 140 0.63 -8.70 -4.18
C VAL A 140 -0.85 -8.39 -4.35
N ASP A 141 -1.55 -8.11 -3.25
CA ASP A 141 -2.97 -7.77 -3.25
C ASP A 141 -3.22 -6.46 -3.97
N LEU A 142 -2.29 -5.50 -3.79
CA LEU A 142 -2.33 -4.22 -4.48
C LEU A 142 -2.35 -4.43 -5.99
N VAL A 143 -1.41 -5.21 -6.55
CA VAL A 143 -1.34 -5.50 -7.99
C VAL A 143 -2.62 -6.12 -8.53
N LEU A 144 -3.25 -7.00 -7.74
CA LEU A 144 -4.37 -7.80 -8.19
C LEU A 144 -5.72 -7.08 -8.05
N TYR A 145 -5.87 -6.15 -7.10
CA TYR A 145 -7.17 -5.61 -6.71
C TYR A 145 -7.28 -4.08 -6.64
N ALA A 146 -6.22 -3.37 -6.25
CA ALA A 146 -6.36 -1.96 -5.86
C ALA A 146 -6.10 -0.96 -7.01
N LEU A 147 -5.48 -1.41 -8.10
CA LEU A 147 -4.93 -0.52 -9.13
C LEU A 147 -5.79 -0.37 -10.39
N GLU A 148 -7.05 -0.82 -10.37
CA GLU A 148 -7.98 -0.57 -11.49
C GLU A 148 -8.62 0.82 -11.43
N ASP A 149 -8.66 1.43 -10.23
CA ASP A 149 -9.46 2.63 -9.97
C ASP A 149 -8.59 3.84 -9.56
N PHE A 150 -7.38 3.94 -10.12
CA PHE A 150 -6.36 4.88 -9.66
C PHE A 150 -6.80 6.36 -9.68
N LYS A 151 -7.28 6.78 -8.52
CA LYS A 151 -7.37 8.18 -8.11
C LYS A 151 -5.96 8.73 -7.90
N GLU A 152 -5.85 10.05 -7.85
CA GLU A 152 -4.61 10.70 -7.45
C GLU A 152 -4.33 10.38 -5.97
N TYR A 153 -3.27 9.65 -5.69
CA TYR A 153 -2.89 9.23 -4.33
C TYR A 153 -1.63 9.96 -3.86
N TYR A 154 -1.55 10.16 -2.55
CA TYR A 154 -0.39 10.68 -1.86
C TYR A 154 0.06 9.69 -0.79
N ILE A 155 1.37 9.48 -0.68
CA ILE A 155 1.96 8.81 0.48
C ILE A 155 2.09 9.89 1.56
N ILE A 156 1.38 9.71 2.67
CA ILE A 156 1.28 10.73 3.72
C ILE A 156 1.94 10.33 5.04
N ASP A 157 2.19 9.04 5.24
CA ASP A 157 2.83 8.53 6.45
C ASP A 157 3.40 7.12 6.21
N THR A 158 4.23 6.67 7.15
CA THR A 158 4.79 5.32 7.18
C THR A 158 4.82 4.76 8.59
N PHE A 159 4.67 3.44 8.73
CA PHE A 159 4.76 2.74 10.01
C PHE A 159 5.77 1.60 9.93
N ASP A 160 6.59 1.46 10.98
CA ASP A 160 7.57 0.39 11.15
C ASP A 160 6.96 -0.79 11.89
N TYR A 161 7.25 -2.00 11.43
CA TYR A 161 6.80 -3.23 12.05
C TYR A 161 7.80 -4.37 11.88
N HIS A 162 7.70 -5.38 12.74
CA HIS A 162 8.48 -6.62 12.69
C HIS A 162 7.56 -7.86 12.72
N PHE A 163 8.10 -9.01 12.34
CA PHE A 163 7.52 -10.35 12.53
C PHE A 163 8.36 -11.12 13.55
#